data_AF-A0A382H596-F1
#
_entry.id   AF-A0A382H596-F1
#
_cell.length_a   1.000
_cell.length_b   1.000
_cell.length_c   1.000
_cell.angle_alpha   90.00
_cell.angle_beta   90.00
_cell.angle_gamma   90.00
#
_symmetry.space_group_name_H-M   'P 1'
#
loop_
_entity.id
_entity.type
_entity.pdbx_description
1 polymer ?
#
loop_
_entity_poly.entity_id
_entity_poly.type
_entity_poly.pdbx_seq_one_letter_code
_entity_poly.pdbx_strand_id
1 'polypeptide(L)'
;MLYIHALALGGKMGIFAKLLVLLICAGLYLTFHLQLQLLPSSTYLLPEPPVAADEPVFQQTWVSSEETDEAHSASIALLNTGQPVAVWYGGTEEGHADVALFLSILNNTWSTPIAIADRLTTEKGLSRYIRKVGNPTVHVWPDGNLGVFYVSVSVGGWGASAINYIESSNTGRSWSKPNRL
;
A
#
# COMPACT_ATOMS: atom_id res chain seq x y z
N MET A 1 -14.45 -1.31 52.00
CA MET A 1 -15.35 -0.15 51.76
C MET A 1 -14.87 0.45 50.45
N LEU A 2 -15.46 0.15 49.27
CA LEU A 2 -16.84 0.33 48.85
C LEU A 2 -17.43 -0.91 48.14
N TYR A 3 -18.74 -1.08 48.36
CA TYR A 3 -19.68 -1.98 47.68
C TYR A 3 -19.95 -1.48 46.25
N ILE A 4 -19.94 -2.36 45.25
CA ILE A 4 -20.67 -2.13 43.98
C ILE A 4 -21.58 -3.33 43.76
N HIS A 5 -22.88 -3.07 43.85
CA HIS A 5 -23.96 -4.04 43.65
C HIS A 5 -23.91 -4.64 42.25
N ALA A 6 -23.78 -5.96 42.19
CA ALA A 6 -24.25 -6.72 41.04
C ALA A 6 -25.78 -6.64 41.00
N LEU A 7 -26.31 -5.78 40.12
CA LEU A 7 -27.72 -5.80 39.74
C LEU A 7 -27.95 -7.01 38.82
N ALA A 8 -28.16 -8.17 39.45
CA ALA A 8 -28.79 -9.31 38.82
C ALA A 8 -30.25 -8.93 38.49
N LEU A 9 -30.50 -8.45 37.28
CA LEU A 9 -31.84 -8.30 36.73
C LEU A 9 -32.38 -9.67 36.31
N GLY A 10 -32.60 -10.54 37.30
CA GLY A 10 -33.24 -11.85 37.18
C GLY A 10 -34.77 -11.77 37.19
N GLY A 11 -35.36 -10.83 36.45
CA GLY A 11 -36.80 -10.79 36.22
C GLY A 11 -37.15 -11.56 34.95
N LYS A 12 -38.02 -12.58 35.02
CA LYS A 12 -38.57 -13.22 33.81
C LYS A 12 -39.27 -12.14 32.99
N MET A 13 -38.62 -11.71 31.90
CA MET A 13 -39.18 -10.72 30.98
C MET A 13 -40.53 -11.23 30.46
N GLY A 14 -41.59 -10.50 30.78
CA GLY A 14 -42.95 -10.84 30.35
C GLY A 14 -43.03 -10.92 28.81
N ILE A 15 -43.95 -11.72 28.29
CA ILE A 15 -44.07 -11.99 26.85
C ILE A 15 -44.18 -10.69 26.02
N PHE A 16 -44.82 -9.65 26.56
CA PHE A 16 -44.92 -8.33 25.96
C PHE A 16 -43.57 -7.62 25.79
N ALA A 17 -42.68 -7.71 26.78
CA ALA A 17 -41.35 -7.08 26.70
C ALA A 17 -40.43 -7.82 25.71
N LYS A 18 -40.55 -9.14 25.58
CA LYS A 18 -39.84 -9.92 24.54
C LYS A 18 -40.31 -9.56 23.13
N LEU A 19 -41.63 -9.44 22.95
CA LEU A 19 -42.23 -9.03 21.67
C LEU A 19 -41.79 -7.60 21.29
N LEU A 20 -41.72 -6.69 22.26
CA LEU A 20 -41.24 -5.33 22.05
C LEU A 20 -39.78 -5.30 21.57
N VAL A 21 -38.89 -6.07 22.21
CA VAL A 21 -37.47 -6.17 21.78
C VAL A 21 -37.36 -6.75 20.37
N LEU A 22 -38.12 -7.80 20.06
CA LEU A 22 -38.15 -8.40 18.72
C LEU A 22 -38.61 -7.40 17.66
N LEU A 23 -39.64 -6.61 17.95
CA LEU A 23 -40.12 -5.56 17.04
C LEU A 23 -39.09 -4.45 16.86
N ILE A 24 -38.38 -4.04 17.91
CA ILE A 24 -37.29 -3.07 17.82
C ILE A 24 -36.16 -3.63 16.96
N CYS A 25 -35.72 -4.87 17.19
CA CYS A 25 -34.67 -5.52 16.39
C CYS A 25 -35.09 -5.68 14.92
N ALA A 26 -36.33 -6.10 14.66
CA ALA A 26 -36.87 -6.23 13.31
C ALA A 26 -37.00 -4.86 12.62
N GLY A 27 -37.42 -3.83 13.37
CA GLY A 27 -37.46 -2.44 12.90
C GLY A 27 -36.07 -1.92 12.53
N LEU A 28 -35.07 -2.11 13.41
CA LEU A 28 -33.69 -1.72 13.17
C LEU A 28 -33.07 -2.47 11.97
N TYR A 29 -33.33 -3.77 11.87
CA TYR A 29 -32.92 -4.61 10.74
C TYR A 29 -33.55 -4.12 9.43
N LEU A 30 -34.86 -3.85 9.45
CA LEU A 30 -35.58 -3.36 8.28
C LEU A 30 -35.12 -1.95 7.90
N THR A 31 -34.87 -1.04 8.85
CA THR A 31 -34.32 0.29 8.56
C THR A 31 -32.92 0.21 8.01
N PHE A 32 -32.05 -0.65 8.55
CA PHE A 32 -30.70 -0.88 8.02
C PHE A 32 -30.74 -1.41 6.58
N HIS A 33 -31.64 -2.36 6.31
CA HIS A 33 -31.83 -2.91 4.96
C HIS A 33 -32.53 -1.96 3.98
N LEU A 34 -33.43 -1.08 4.45
CA LEU A 34 -34.06 -0.06 3.62
C LEU A 34 -33.17 1.18 3.41
N GLN A 35 -32.26 1.50 4.35
CA GLN A 35 -31.25 2.56 4.23
C GLN A 35 -30.00 2.12 3.47
N LEU A 36 -29.83 0.82 3.20
CA LEU A 36 -29.05 0.31 2.07
C LEU A 36 -29.76 0.66 0.75
N GLN A 37 -30.09 1.93 0.57
CA GLN A 37 -30.32 2.47 -0.76
C GLN A 37 -29.06 2.17 -1.56
N LEU A 38 -29.24 1.67 -2.77
CA LEU A 38 -28.19 1.57 -3.77
C LEU A 38 -27.49 2.93 -3.81
N LEU A 39 -26.30 3.03 -3.21
CA LEU A 39 -25.42 4.14 -3.54
C LEU A 39 -25.37 4.11 -5.07
N PRO A 40 -25.65 5.23 -5.75
CA PRO A 40 -25.48 5.24 -7.19
C PRO A 40 -24.08 4.72 -7.44
N SER A 41 -23.96 3.72 -8.32
CA SER A 41 -22.65 3.24 -8.74
C SER A 41 -21.82 4.48 -9.04
N SER A 42 -20.61 4.56 -8.47
CA SER A 42 -19.69 5.63 -8.84
C SER A 42 -19.54 5.53 -10.35
N THR A 43 -20.19 6.44 -11.08
CA THR A 43 -19.95 6.57 -12.51
C THR A 43 -18.57 7.16 -12.60
N TYR A 44 -17.57 6.30 -12.77
CA TYR A 44 -16.24 6.74 -13.14
C TYR A 44 -16.39 7.45 -14.49
N LEU A 45 -16.46 8.78 -14.45
CA LEU A 45 -16.41 9.59 -15.65
C LEU A 45 -14.97 9.51 -16.14
N LEU A 46 -14.77 8.77 -17.23
CA LEU A 46 -13.52 8.86 -17.97
C LEU A 46 -13.33 10.33 -18.33
N PRO A 47 -12.18 10.94 -18.03
CA PRO A 47 -11.88 12.26 -18.57
C PRO A 47 -12.01 12.18 -20.09
N GLU A 48 -12.57 13.21 -20.73
CA GLU A 48 -12.56 13.28 -22.19
C GLU A 48 -11.11 13.09 -22.65
N PRO A 49 -10.84 12.10 -23.52
CA PRO A 49 -9.49 11.93 -24.01
C PRO A 49 -9.06 13.25 -24.64
N PRO A 50 -7.86 13.76 -24.32
CA PRO A 50 -7.37 14.95 -24.98
C PRO A 50 -7.44 14.70 -26.49
N VAL A 51 -7.89 15.71 -27.25
CA VAL A 51 -7.81 15.67 -28.72
C VAL A 51 -6.34 15.54 -29.06
N ALA A 52 -5.90 14.31 -29.32
CA ALA A 52 -4.51 14.03 -29.63
C ALA A 52 -4.19 14.75 -30.95
N ALA A 53 -3.24 15.67 -30.91
CA ALA A 53 -2.78 16.37 -32.11
C ALA A 53 -1.96 15.44 -33.02
N ASP A 54 -1.42 14.35 -32.46
CA ASP A 54 -0.53 13.40 -33.11
C ASP A 54 -1.08 11.97 -33.02
N GLU A 55 -0.62 11.11 -33.93
CA GLU A 55 -0.90 9.67 -33.91
C GLU A 55 -0.35 9.01 -32.63
N PRO A 56 -1.07 8.05 -32.03
CA PRO A 56 -0.63 7.37 -30.82
C PRO A 56 0.67 6.60 -31.07
N VAL A 57 1.64 6.75 -30.17
CA VAL A 57 2.93 6.05 -30.22
C VAL A 57 2.95 4.91 -29.19
N PHE A 58 3.39 3.72 -29.61
CA PHE A 58 3.67 2.59 -28.73
C PHE A 58 5.18 2.31 -28.71
N GLN A 59 5.76 2.19 -27.52
CA GLN A 59 7.17 1.83 -27.32
C GLN A 59 7.27 0.82 -26.17
N GLN A 60 8.20 -0.12 -26.30
CA GLN A 60 8.48 -1.13 -25.29
C GLN A 60 9.99 -1.25 -25.07
N THR A 61 10.40 -1.31 -23.81
CA THR A 61 11.78 -1.53 -23.39
C THR A 61 11.78 -2.22 -22.01
N TRP A 62 12.86 -2.90 -21.67
CA TRP A 62 13.02 -3.59 -20.38
C TRP A 62 13.74 -2.69 -19.38
N VAL A 63 13.18 -2.57 -18.17
CA VAL A 63 13.77 -1.79 -17.07
C VAL A 63 14.82 -2.58 -16.28
N SER A 64 14.58 -3.89 -16.17
CA SER A 64 15.51 -4.86 -15.57
C SER A 64 16.43 -5.41 -16.66
N SER A 65 17.67 -5.68 -16.29
CA SER A 65 18.70 -6.30 -17.11
C SER A 65 19.05 -7.70 -16.61
N GLU A 66 18.06 -8.41 -16.03
CA GLU A 66 18.24 -9.74 -15.42
C GLU A 66 19.25 -9.72 -14.25
N GLU A 67 19.25 -8.62 -13.48
CA GLU A 67 20.07 -8.50 -12.27
C GLU A 67 19.68 -9.50 -11.15
N THR A 68 18.47 -10.05 -11.23
CA THR A 68 17.92 -11.03 -10.30
C THR A 68 17.07 -12.07 -11.03
N ASP A 69 16.92 -13.26 -10.44
CA ASP A 69 16.15 -14.36 -11.02
C ASP A 69 14.66 -14.01 -11.17
N GLU A 70 14.10 -13.27 -10.21
CA GLU A 70 12.73 -12.75 -10.26
C GLU A 70 12.67 -11.23 -10.04
N ALA A 71 11.72 -10.58 -10.70
CA ALA A 71 11.37 -9.17 -10.51
C ALA A 71 9.84 -9.01 -10.49
N HIS A 72 9.29 -8.34 -9.48
CA HIS A 72 7.84 -8.27 -9.27
C HIS A 72 7.40 -6.97 -8.57
N SER A 73 6.09 -6.70 -8.62
CA SER A 73 5.43 -5.54 -7.99
C SER A 73 6.03 -4.20 -8.43
N ALA A 74 6.13 -4.01 -9.75
CA ALA A 74 6.60 -2.77 -10.31
C ALA A 74 5.61 -1.61 -10.09
N SER A 75 6.15 -0.42 -9.82
CA SER A 75 5.43 0.85 -9.73
C SER A 75 6.21 1.90 -10.51
N ILE A 76 5.50 2.83 -11.17
CA ILE A 76 6.10 3.89 -11.98
C ILE A 76 5.46 5.24 -11.66
N ALA A 77 6.26 6.30 -11.72
CA ALA A 77 5.81 7.69 -11.61
C ALA A 77 6.58 8.58 -12.59
N LEU A 78 6.12 9.83 -12.77
CA LEU A 78 6.82 10.83 -13.57
C LEU A 78 7.54 11.81 -12.65
N LEU A 79 8.84 11.99 -12.88
CA LEU A 79 9.62 13.08 -12.30
C LEU A 79 9.06 14.43 -12.79
N ASN A 80 9.35 15.51 -12.06
CA ASN A 80 9.00 16.87 -12.50
C ASN A 80 9.65 17.26 -13.84
N THR A 81 10.70 16.56 -14.26
CA THR A 81 11.34 16.70 -15.57
C THR A 81 10.59 15.97 -16.70
N GLY A 82 9.51 15.24 -16.38
CA GLY A 82 8.76 14.40 -17.31
C GLY A 82 9.37 13.01 -17.53
N GLN A 83 10.51 12.70 -16.93
CA GLN A 83 11.16 11.39 -17.04
C GLN A 83 10.47 10.35 -16.17
N PRO A 84 10.15 9.15 -16.67
CA PRO A 84 9.66 8.07 -15.85
C PRO A 84 10.70 7.56 -14.84
N VAL A 85 10.26 7.30 -13.61
CA VAL A 85 11.00 6.59 -12.56
C VAL A 85 10.21 5.36 -12.15
N ALA A 86 10.87 4.20 -12.16
CA ALA A 86 10.28 2.92 -11.80
C ALA A 86 10.95 2.33 -10.57
N VAL A 87 10.16 1.64 -9.76
CA VAL A 87 10.63 0.81 -8.65
C VAL A 87 9.99 -0.57 -8.71
N TRP A 88 10.70 -1.58 -8.24
CA TRP A 88 10.24 -2.97 -8.12
C TRP A 88 11.02 -3.65 -7.00
N TYR A 89 10.64 -4.88 -6.62
CA TYR A 89 11.54 -5.73 -5.87
C TYR A 89 12.08 -6.85 -6.76
N GLY A 90 13.29 -7.31 -6.46
CA GLY A 90 13.90 -8.44 -7.14
C GLY A 90 14.83 -9.22 -6.21
N GLY A 91 15.03 -10.51 -6.52
CA GLY A 91 15.88 -11.45 -5.78
C GLY A 91 15.76 -12.86 -6.34
N THR A 92 16.17 -13.86 -5.57
CA THR A 92 16.02 -15.29 -5.95
C THR A 92 14.56 -15.68 -6.14
N GLU A 93 13.70 -15.36 -5.16
CA GLU A 93 12.25 -15.59 -5.20
C GLU A 93 11.53 -14.66 -4.19
N GLU A 94 10.21 -14.58 -4.27
CA GLU A 94 9.39 -13.73 -3.39
C GLU A 94 9.71 -13.91 -1.88
N GLY A 95 10.30 -12.87 -1.31
CA GLY A 95 10.63 -12.80 0.10
C GLY A 95 11.77 -13.71 0.54
N HIS A 96 12.64 -14.11 -0.37
CA HIS A 96 13.96 -14.63 -0.03
C HIS A 96 14.82 -13.53 0.64
N ALA A 97 15.91 -13.93 1.30
CA ALA A 97 16.70 -13.05 2.16
C ALA A 97 17.55 -12.02 1.39
N ASP A 98 17.73 -12.22 0.08
CA ASP A 98 18.46 -11.37 -0.86
C ASP A 98 17.56 -10.36 -1.59
N VAL A 99 16.24 -10.39 -1.35
CA VAL A 99 15.32 -9.46 -1.98
C VAL A 99 15.67 -8.02 -1.63
N ALA A 100 15.83 -7.21 -2.66
CA ALA A 100 16.04 -5.77 -2.59
C ALA A 100 14.98 -5.03 -3.41
N LEU A 101 14.75 -3.77 -3.05
CA LEU A 101 13.96 -2.82 -3.81
C LEU A 101 14.90 -2.10 -4.77
N PHE A 102 14.57 -2.11 -6.05
CA PHE A 102 15.35 -1.47 -7.09
C PHE A 102 14.66 -0.21 -7.60
N LEU A 103 15.46 0.73 -8.10
CA LEU A 103 15.01 1.92 -8.80
C LEU A 103 15.76 2.07 -10.13
N SER A 104 15.04 2.51 -11.17
CA SER A 104 15.64 2.97 -12.42
C SER A 104 14.88 4.17 -12.99
N ILE A 105 15.59 5.05 -13.68
CA ILE A 105 15.05 6.26 -14.30
C ILE A 105 15.27 6.17 -15.81
N LEU A 106 14.23 6.49 -16.58
CA LEU A 106 14.30 6.50 -18.03
C LEU A 106 14.83 7.85 -18.54
N ASN A 107 15.97 7.81 -19.24
CA ASN A 107 16.53 8.94 -19.98
C ASN A 107 17.01 8.47 -21.36
N ASN A 108 16.11 8.42 -22.34
CA ASN A 108 16.24 7.67 -23.61
C ASN A 108 16.39 6.14 -23.42
N THR A 109 17.14 5.70 -22.41
CA THR A 109 17.27 4.32 -21.93
C THR A 109 17.12 4.29 -20.41
N TRP A 110 16.71 3.15 -19.87
CA TRP A 110 16.69 2.94 -18.41
C TRP A 110 18.10 3.00 -17.84
N SER A 111 18.28 3.68 -16.72
CA SER A 111 19.54 3.65 -15.98
C SER A 111 19.79 2.27 -15.40
N THR A 112 21.06 1.95 -15.10
CA THR A 112 21.38 0.74 -14.32
C THR A 112 20.54 0.72 -13.03
N PRO A 113 19.82 -0.37 -12.74
CA PRO A 113 19.06 -0.50 -11.51
C PRO A 113 19.94 -0.31 -10.28
N ILE A 114 19.46 0.46 -9.31
CA ILE A 114 20.13 0.64 -8.01
C ILE A 114 19.25 0.09 -6.90
N ALA A 115 19.84 -0.67 -5.98
CA ALA A 115 19.15 -1.10 -4.77
C ALA A 115 18.96 0.09 -3.81
N ILE A 116 17.72 0.41 -3.47
CA ILE A 116 17.36 1.56 -2.63
C ILE A 116 17.01 1.17 -1.19
N ALA A 117 16.59 -0.08 -0.99
CA ALA A 117 16.41 -0.70 0.32
C ALA A 117 16.44 -2.22 0.18
N ASP A 118 16.81 -2.91 1.25
CA ASP A 118 16.81 -4.36 1.37
C ASP A 118 16.43 -4.75 2.80
N ARG A 119 16.45 -6.06 3.09
CA ARG A 119 16.22 -6.58 4.44
C ARG A 119 17.15 -5.96 5.50
N LEU A 120 18.44 -5.87 5.24
CA LEU A 120 19.47 -5.49 6.23
C LEU A 120 19.47 -3.99 6.52
N THR A 121 19.37 -3.17 5.48
CA THR A 121 19.24 -1.71 5.56
C THR A 121 17.96 -1.32 6.28
N THR A 122 16.85 -2.00 5.99
CA THR A 122 15.56 -1.80 6.70
C THR A 122 15.67 -2.21 8.17
N GLU A 123 16.25 -3.37 8.46
CA GLU A 123 16.50 -3.86 9.84
C GLU A 123 17.34 -2.89 10.65
N LYS A 124 18.46 -2.44 10.09
CA LYS A 124 19.35 -1.46 10.73
C LYS A 124 18.68 -0.12 10.92
N GLY A 125 17.94 0.36 9.92
CA GLY A 125 17.24 1.64 9.95
C GLY A 125 16.14 1.67 11.02
N LEU A 126 15.40 0.57 11.18
CA LEU A 126 14.30 0.44 12.13
C LEU A 126 14.72 -0.14 13.49
N SER A 127 15.98 -0.60 13.63
CA SER A 127 16.47 -1.30 14.82
C SER A 127 15.56 -2.47 15.23
N ARG A 128 15.06 -3.23 14.24
CA ARG A 128 14.20 -4.39 14.46
C ARG A 128 14.52 -5.50 13.47
N TYR A 129 14.33 -6.74 13.88
CA TYR A 129 14.48 -7.88 12.97
C TYR A 129 13.53 -7.78 11.77
N ILE A 130 14.07 -7.89 10.56
CA ILE A 130 13.31 -7.96 9.31
C ILE A 130 13.64 -9.27 8.61
N ARG A 131 12.60 -10.01 8.24
CA ARG A 131 12.70 -11.26 7.50
C ARG A 131 12.53 -11.06 6.00
N LYS A 132 11.62 -10.18 5.60
CA LYS A 132 11.28 -9.91 4.20
C LYS A 132 11.01 -8.43 3.97
N VAL A 133 11.30 -7.93 2.78
CA VAL A 133 10.87 -6.63 2.25
C VAL A 133 10.20 -6.84 0.89
N GLY A 134 9.38 -5.91 0.43
CA GLY A 134 8.77 -6.00 -0.89
C GLY A 134 7.69 -4.97 -1.15
N ASN A 135 6.94 -5.20 -2.23
CA ASN A 135 5.79 -4.43 -2.73
C ASN A 135 5.99 -2.90 -2.68
N PRO A 136 7.01 -2.36 -3.37
CA PRO A 136 7.26 -0.93 -3.36
C PRO A 136 6.25 -0.17 -4.21
N THR A 137 5.94 1.05 -3.79
CA THR A 137 5.23 2.05 -4.61
C THR A 137 5.99 3.37 -4.57
N VAL A 138 6.21 3.97 -5.73
CA VAL A 138 6.93 5.24 -5.87
C VAL A 138 5.96 6.40 -6.06
N HIS A 139 6.28 7.52 -5.44
CA HIS A 139 5.57 8.78 -5.57
C HIS A 139 6.57 9.93 -5.78
N VAL A 140 6.17 10.92 -6.56
CA VAL A 140 6.93 12.16 -6.76
C VAL A 140 6.12 13.30 -6.16
N TRP A 141 6.67 13.92 -5.13
CA TRP A 141 6.03 15.05 -4.45
C TRP A 141 6.11 16.33 -5.28
N PRO A 142 5.24 17.33 -5.01
CA PRO A 142 5.28 18.62 -5.73
C PRO A 142 6.63 19.35 -5.67
N ASP A 143 7.41 19.14 -4.61
CA ASP A 143 8.77 19.70 -4.47
C ASP A 143 9.86 18.93 -5.25
N GLY A 144 9.49 17.81 -5.90
CA GLY A 144 10.37 16.95 -6.68
C GLY A 144 11.02 15.82 -5.88
N ASN A 145 10.75 15.72 -4.58
CA ASN A 145 11.26 14.61 -3.76
C ASN A 145 10.61 13.28 -4.16
N LEU A 146 11.38 12.21 -4.10
CA LEU A 146 10.88 10.85 -4.30
C LEU A 146 10.49 10.24 -2.97
N GLY A 147 9.24 9.83 -2.84
CA GLY A 147 8.77 8.98 -1.77
C GLY A 147 8.63 7.54 -2.23
N VAL A 148 9.07 6.58 -1.43
CA VAL A 148 8.81 5.15 -1.66
C VAL A 148 8.17 4.54 -0.43
N PHE A 149 6.95 4.05 -0.59
CA PHE A 149 6.33 3.17 0.39
C PHE A 149 6.67 1.72 0.05
N TYR A 150 6.89 0.90 1.05
CA TYR A 150 7.13 -0.54 0.87
C TYR A 150 6.77 -1.30 2.13
N VAL A 151 6.59 -2.61 2.00
CA VAL A 151 6.25 -3.46 3.15
C VAL A 151 7.48 -4.19 3.69
N SER A 152 7.46 -4.46 4.99
CA SER A 152 8.42 -5.32 5.66
C SER A 152 7.71 -6.31 6.57
N VAL A 153 8.26 -7.53 6.71
CA VAL A 153 7.70 -8.58 7.57
C VAL A 153 8.78 -9.04 8.53
N SER A 154 8.43 -9.13 9.83
CA SER A 154 9.27 -9.81 10.83
C SER A 154 8.76 -11.23 11.06
N VAL A 155 7.51 -11.38 11.52
CA VAL A 155 6.86 -12.64 11.89
C VAL A 155 5.46 -12.68 11.28
N GLY A 156 4.93 -13.85 10.93
CA GLY A 156 3.51 -14.01 10.56
C GLY A 156 3.12 -13.84 9.08
N GLY A 157 4.09 -13.73 8.16
CA GLY A 157 3.81 -13.59 6.72
C GLY A 157 3.29 -12.21 6.32
N TRP A 158 2.77 -12.06 5.10
CA TRP A 158 2.36 -10.75 4.55
C TRP A 158 1.21 -10.08 5.31
N GLY A 159 0.31 -10.87 5.90
CA GLY A 159 -0.79 -10.35 6.74
C GLY A 159 -0.30 -9.67 8.03
N ALA A 160 0.95 -9.88 8.43
CA ALA A 160 1.60 -9.23 9.56
C ALA A 160 2.68 -8.23 9.11
N SER A 161 2.61 -7.78 7.85
CA SER A 161 3.52 -6.77 7.32
C SER A 161 3.31 -5.40 7.97
N ALA A 162 4.36 -4.59 7.95
CA ALA A 162 4.32 -3.18 8.30
C ALA A 162 4.65 -2.35 7.06
N ILE A 163 4.00 -1.20 6.93
CA ILE A 163 4.32 -0.22 5.89
C ILE A 163 5.50 0.61 6.37
N ASN A 164 6.43 0.88 5.47
CA ASN A 164 7.60 1.70 5.70
C ASN A 164 7.67 2.75 4.60
N TYR A 165 8.32 3.87 4.91
CA TYR A 165 8.52 4.98 4.01
C TYR A 165 10.00 5.38 4.01
N ILE A 166 10.57 5.58 2.82
CA ILE A 166 11.85 6.23 2.61
C ILE A 166 11.67 7.37 1.60
N GLU A 167 12.53 8.37 1.70
CA GLU A 167 12.47 9.56 0.85
C GLU A 167 13.85 9.92 0.30
N SER A 168 13.88 10.45 -0.91
CA SER A 168 15.07 10.97 -1.55
C SER A 168 14.84 12.40 -2.05
N SER A 169 15.68 13.32 -1.58
CA SER A 169 15.72 14.71 -2.05
C SER A 169 16.72 14.96 -3.18
N ASN A 170 17.33 13.91 -3.71
CA ASN A 170 18.34 13.97 -4.77
C ASN A 170 18.11 12.90 -5.84
N THR A 171 16.84 12.69 -6.19
CA THR A 171 16.42 11.85 -7.32
C THR A 171 16.94 10.42 -7.21
N GLY A 172 16.81 9.82 -6.03
CA GLY A 172 17.13 8.41 -5.78
C GLY A 172 18.61 8.12 -5.50
N ARG A 173 19.49 9.13 -5.48
CA ARG A 173 20.94 8.93 -5.20
C ARG A 173 21.21 8.53 -3.76
N SER A 174 20.45 9.06 -2.81
CA SER A 174 20.49 8.67 -1.41
C SER A 174 19.09 8.73 -0.80
N TRP A 175 18.89 7.94 0.26
CA TRP A 175 17.60 7.77 0.90
C TRP A 175 17.68 8.06 2.40
N SER A 176 16.58 8.57 2.94
CA SER A 176 16.40 8.72 4.38
C SER A 176 16.44 7.36 5.10
N LYS A 177 16.57 7.41 6.43
CA LYS A 177 16.30 6.20 7.23
C LYS A 177 14.83 5.80 7.05
N PRO A 178 14.51 4.50 6.99
CA PRO A 178 13.13 4.07 6.91
C PRO A 178 12.33 4.54 8.12
N ASN A 179 11.15 5.06 7.85
CA ASN A 179 10.13 5.35 8.86
C ASN A 179 9.02 4.30 8.76
N ARG A 180 8.74 3.59 9.83
CA ARG A 180 7.61 2.65 9.89
C ARG A 180 6.33 3.39 10.24
N LEU A 181 5.26 3.14 9.49
CA LEU A 181 3.93 3.74 9.67
C LEU A 181 3.02 2.88 10.54
#